data_AF-A0A842HEG7-F1
#
_entry.id   AF-A0A842HEG7-F1
#
_cell.length_a   1.000
_cell.length_b   1.000
_cell.length_c   1.000
_cell.angle_alpha   90.00
_cell.angle_beta   90.00
_cell.angle_gamma   90.00
#
_symmetry.space_group_name_H-M   'P 1'
#
loop_
_entity.id
_entity.type
_entity.pdbx_description
1 polymer ?
#
loop_
_entity_poly.entity_id
_entity_poly.type
_entity_poly.pdbx_seq_one_letter_code
_entity_poly.pdbx_strand_id
1 'polypeptide(L)'
;MRRMPGVSTAIKAKPTPGPWAYNATSEGWFDVGPIGGRYRGCTANVFNAECIGGITNAEAEANARLIAAAPDLLEALEDIVDVLDALGEALAKVKDARAAIAKAKGEA
;
A
#
# COMPACT_ATOMS: atom_id res chain seq x y z
N MET A 1 41.39 -23.72 1.40
CA MET A 1 40.26 -23.20 0.60
C MET A 1 39.70 -21.96 1.29
N ARG A 2 39.95 -20.76 0.77
CA ARG A 2 39.49 -19.49 1.37
C ARG A 2 38.06 -19.20 0.89
N ARG A 3 37.10 -19.09 1.81
CA ARG A 3 35.76 -18.52 1.50
C ARG A 3 35.91 -17.03 1.26
N MET A 4 35.51 -16.55 0.09
CA MET A 4 35.32 -15.12 -0.17
C MET A 4 34.08 -14.64 0.60
N PRO A 5 34.10 -13.47 1.28
CA PRO A 5 32.90 -12.90 1.84
C PRO A 5 32.03 -12.34 0.70
N GLY A 6 30.83 -12.89 0.54
CA GLY A 6 29.84 -12.35 -0.39
C GLY A 6 29.36 -10.99 0.10
N VAL A 7 29.59 -9.95 -0.70
CA VAL A 7 28.95 -8.65 -0.52
C VAL A 7 27.46 -8.84 -0.81
N SER A 8 26.65 -8.93 0.25
CA SER A 8 25.20 -8.85 0.13
C SER A 8 24.81 -7.38 0.05
N THR A 9 24.75 -6.83 -1.15
CA THR A 9 23.99 -5.59 -1.37
C THR A 9 22.51 -5.92 -1.12
N ALA A 10 21.94 -5.39 -0.04
CA ALA A 10 20.53 -5.50 0.22
C ALA A 10 19.77 -4.80 -0.92
N ILE A 11 19.08 -5.57 -1.76
CA ILE A 11 18.14 -5.00 -2.73
C ILE A 11 16.98 -4.41 -1.93
N LYS A 12 16.81 -3.08 -1.99
CA LYS A 12 15.66 -2.41 -1.41
C LYS A 12 14.41 -2.93 -2.15
N ALA A 13 13.58 -3.69 -1.44
CA ALA A 13 12.34 -4.22 -2.01
C ALA A 13 11.44 -3.04 -2.42
N LYS A 14 10.87 -3.11 -3.64
CA LYS A 14 9.93 -2.09 -4.13
C LYS A 14 8.50 -2.50 -3.78
N PRO A 15 7.61 -1.55 -3.44
CA PRO A 15 6.19 -1.83 -3.33
C PRO A 15 5.63 -2.43 -4.63
N THR A 16 4.59 -3.26 -4.53
CA THR A 16 3.88 -3.78 -5.70
C THR A 16 3.32 -2.62 -6.51
N PRO A 17 3.69 -2.45 -7.80
CA PRO A 17 3.15 -1.35 -8.59
C PRO A 17 1.63 -1.44 -8.74
N GLY A 18 0.96 -0.28 -8.75
CA GLY A 18 -0.44 -0.15 -9.14
C GLY A 18 -0.66 -0.32 -10.65
N PRO A 19 -1.91 -0.25 -11.13
CA PRO A 19 -3.14 -0.11 -10.35
C PRO A 19 -3.55 -1.43 -9.67
N TRP A 20 -4.19 -1.33 -8.51
CA TRP A 20 -4.78 -2.48 -7.82
C TRP A 20 -6.30 -2.47 -7.94
N ALA A 21 -6.90 -3.66 -7.84
CA ALA A 21 -8.34 -3.84 -7.71
C ALA A 21 -8.62 -4.73 -6.50
N TYR A 22 -9.85 -4.60 -5.98
CA TYR A 22 -10.38 -5.53 -4.99
C TYR A 22 -11.45 -6.41 -5.64
N ASN A 23 -11.55 -7.67 -5.22
CA ASN A 23 -12.56 -8.61 -5.69
C ASN A 23 -13.16 -9.37 -4.51
N ALA A 24 -14.48 -9.52 -4.50
CA ALA A 24 -15.14 -10.43 -3.58
C ALA A 24 -14.83 -11.88 -3.97
N THR A 25 -14.53 -12.71 -2.98
CA THR A 25 -14.30 -14.15 -3.16
C THR A 25 -15.58 -14.94 -2.88
N SER A 26 -15.64 -16.17 -3.39
CA SER A 26 -16.74 -17.12 -3.08
C SER A 26 -16.82 -17.48 -1.60
N GLU A 27 -15.72 -17.29 -0.89
CA GLU A 27 -15.52 -17.65 0.51
C GLU A 27 -15.83 -16.50 1.48
N GLY A 28 -16.26 -15.34 0.97
CA GLY A 28 -16.79 -14.24 1.78
C GLY A 28 -15.77 -13.23 2.29
N TRP A 29 -14.53 -13.24 1.79
CA TRP A 29 -13.53 -12.20 2.00
C TRP A 29 -13.20 -11.44 0.71
N PHE A 30 -12.38 -10.39 0.80
CA PHE A 30 -11.95 -9.59 -0.34
C PHE A 30 -10.46 -9.76 -0.63
N ASP A 31 -10.13 -9.98 -1.90
CA ASP A 31 -8.74 -10.05 -2.38
C ASP A 31 -8.36 -8.71 -3.02
N VAL A 32 -7.22 -8.15 -2.62
CA VAL A 32 -6.65 -6.93 -3.19
C VAL A 32 -5.34 -7.23 -3.89
N GLY A 33 -5.22 -6.83 -5.16
CA GLY A 33 -4.01 -7.10 -5.94
C GLY A 33 -3.98 -6.39 -7.30
N PRO A 34 -2.88 -6.54 -8.05
CA PRO A 34 -2.67 -5.85 -9.32
C PRO A 34 -3.66 -6.30 -10.40
N ILE A 35 -4.22 -5.33 -11.14
CA ILE A 35 -5.11 -5.60 -12.28
C ILE A 35 -4.34 -6.36 -13.37
N GLY A 36 -4.94 -7.41 -13.93
CA GLY A 36 -4.33 -8.21 -15.02
C GLY A 36 -3.18 -9.13 -14.58
N GLY A 37 -2.81 -9.12 -13.30
CA GLY A 37 -1.69 -9.89 -12.76
C GLY A 37 -2.08 -11.26 -12.19
N ARG A 38 -2.80 -12.11 -12.94
CA ARG A 38 -3.32 -13.41 -12.45
C ARG A 38 -2.27 -14.35 -11.82
N TYR A 39 -0.97 -14.09 -12.01
CA TYR A 39 0.14 -14.87 -11.45
C TYR A 39 1.10 -14.06 -10.58
N ARG A 40 0.79 -12.79 -10.26
CA ARG A 40 1.57 -11.98 -9.31
C ARG A 40 1.21 -12.25 -7.84
N GLY A 41 0.13 -12.97 -7.59
CA GLY A 41 -0.39 -13.22 -6.26
C GLY A 41 -1.25 -12.07 -5.73
N CYS A 42 -1.91 -12.33 -4.62
CA CYS A 42 -2.66 -11.35 -3.86
C CYS A 42 -1.71 -10.47 -3.04
N THR A 43 -1.97 -9.16 -2.98
CA THR A 43 -1.22 -8.22 -2.13
C THR A 43 -1.77 -8.24 -0.70
N ALA A 44 -3.10 -8.34 -0.54
CA ALA A 44 -3.76 -8.40 0.76
C ALA A 44 -5.12 -9.11 0.69
N ASN A 45 -5.43 -9.94 1.69
CA ASN A 45 -6.76 -10.49 1.91
C ASN A 45 -7.44 -9.76 3.09
N VAL A 46 -8.67 -9.34 2.90
CA VAL A 46 -9.46 -8.61 3.91
C VAL A 46 -10.63 -9.48 4.36
N PHE A 47 -10.52 -10.00 5.58
CA PHE A 47 -11.51 -10.88 6.19
C PHE A 47 -12.51 -10.11 7.05
N ASN A 48 -13.78 -10.49 7.01
CA ASN A 48 -14.75 -10.09 8.01
C ASN A 48 -14.73 -11.07 9.20
N ALA A 49 -15.24 -10.64 10.34
CA ALA A 49 -15.34 -11.44 11.56
C ALA A 49 -16.66 -11.17 12.29
N GLU A 50 -17.72 -10.90 11.54
CA GLU A 50 -19.02 -10.45 12.05
C GLU A 50 -19.64 -11.46 13.02
N CYS A 51 -19.42 -12.75 12.77
CA CYS A 51 -19.93 -13.85 13.62
C CYS A 51 -19.38 -13.85 15.06
N ILE A 52 -18.27 -13.14 15.32
CA ILE A 52 -17.65 -13.00 16.64
C ILE A 52 -17.61 -11.53 17.10
N GLY A 53 -18.42 -10.66 16.48
CA GLY A 53 -18.50 -9.23 16.81
C GLY A 53 -17.29 -8.42 16.34
N GLY A 54 -16.52 -8.94 15.37
CA GLY A 54 -15.45 -8.20 14.70
C GLY A 54 -15.97 -7.31 13.56
N ILE A 55 -15.10 -6.97 12.61
CA ILE A 55 -15.50 -6.11 11.48
C ILE A 55 -16.56 -6.80 10.62
N THR A 56 -17.54 -6.01 10.21
CA THR A 56 -18.64 -6.42 9.33
C THR A 56 -18.15 -6.71 7.91
N ASN A 57 -18.95 -7.42 7.13
CA ASN A 57 -18.65 -7.60 5.70
C ASN A 57 -18.54 -6.26 4.95
N ALA A 58 -19.39 -5.27 5.30
CA ALA A 58 -19.36 -3.93 4.69
C ALA A 58 -18.08 -3.15 5.03
N GLU A 59 -17.61 -3.22 6.28
CA GLU A 59 -16.32 -2.63 6.67
C GLU A 59 -15.15 -3.32 5.95
N ALA A 60 -15.19 -4.65 5.81
CA ALA A 60 -14.18 -5.38 5.06
C ALA A 60 -14.14 -4.94 3.59
N GLU A 61 -15.29 -4.74 2.95
CA GLU A 61 -15.34 -4.21 1.58
C GLU A 61 -14.77 -2.79 1.49
N ALA A 62 -15.17 -1.90 2.40
CA ALA A 62 -14.69 -0.53 2.45
C ALA A 62 -13.17 -0.47 2.63
N ASN A 63 -12.62 -1.32 3.51
CA ASN A 63 -11.19 -1.46 3.73
C ASN A 63 -10.47 -2.00 2.48
N ALA A 64 -11.05 -3.00 1.80
CA ALA A 64 -10.48 -3.54 0.57
C ALA A 64 -10.40 -2.48 -0.54
N ARG A 65 -11.46 -1.66 -0.68
CA ARG A 65 -11.50 -0.52 -1.60
C ARG A 65 -10.42 0.52 -1.27
N LEU A 66 -10.26 0.86 0.01
CA LEU A 66 -9.24 1.81 0.46
C LEU A 66 -7.82 1.28 0.21
N ILE A 67 -7.55 0.01 0.50
CA ILE A 67 -6.24 -0.61 0.24
C ILE A 67 -5.96 -0.66 -1.27
N ALA A 68 -6.96 -0.99 -2.10
CA ALA A 68 -6.80 -1.01 -3.56
C ALA A 68 -6.43 0.37 -4.13
N ALA A 69 -6.94 1.45 -3.52
CA ALA A 69 -6.60 2.82 -3.91
C ALA A 69 -5.23 3.30 -3.39
N ALA A 70 -4.52 2.51 -2.56
CA ALA A 70 -3.28 2.96 -1.92
C ALA A 70 -2.18 3.45 -2.91
N PRO A 71 -1.95 2.82 -4.08
CA PRO A 71 -1.00 3.34 -5.06
C PRO A 71 -1.39 4.73 -5.58
N ASP A 72 -2.66 4.90 -5.96
CA ASP A 72 -3.18 6.17 -6.51
C ASP A 72 -3.18 7.28 -5.45
N LEU A 73 -3.51 6.94 -4.20
CA LEU A 73 -3.46 7.86 -3.07
C LEU A 73 -2.02 8.29 -2.75
N LEU A 74 -1.04 7.38 -2.88
CA LEU A 74 0.37 7.70 -2.67
C LEU A 74 0.88 8.66 -3.75
N GLU A 75 0.59 8.37 -5.03
CA GLU A 75 0.95 9.24 -6.16
C GLU A 75 0.33 10.64 -6.01
N ALA A 76 -0.97 10.71 -5.73
CA ALA A 76 -1.65 12.00 -5.52
C ALA A 76 -1.08 12.78 -4.33
N LEU A 77 -0.67 12.10 -3.25
CA LEU A 77 -0.09 12.76 -2.08
C LEU A 77 1.33 13.28 -2.37
N GLU A 78 2.12 12.55 -3.16
CA GLU A 78 3.43 12.99 -3.65
C GLU A 78 3.30 14.26 -4.50
N ASP A 79 2.39 14.25 -5.48
CA ASP A 79 2.13 15.41 -6.34
C ASP A 79 1.72 16.65 -5.53
N ILE A 80 0.84 16.48 -4.52
CA ILE A 80 0.42 17.56 -3.64
C ILE A 80 1.59 18.12 -2.84
N VAL A 81 2.45 17.26 -2.28
CA VAL A 81 3.63 17.70 -1.52
C VAL A 81 4.61 18.45 -2.42
N ASP A 82 4.84 17.96 -3.63
CA ASP A 82 5.76 18.60 -4.60
C ASP A 82 5.27 20.00 -4.99
N VAL A 83 3.96 20.17 -5.22
CA VAL A 83 3.36 21.49 -5.48
C VAL A 83 3.52 22.43 -4.29
N LEU A 84 3.24 21.97 -3.08
CA LEU A 84 3.35 22.79 -1.87
C LEU A 84 4.80 23.21 -1.59
N ASP A 85 5.76 22.33 -1.87
CA ASP A 85 7.18 22.61 -1.76
C ASP A 85 7.64 23.67 -2.78
N ALA A 86 7.15 23.59 -4.02
CA ALA A 86 7.42 24.60 -5.04
C ALA A 86 6.85 25.99 -4.68
N LEU A 87 5.75 26.04 -3.92
CA LEU A 87 5.15 27.28 -3.42
C LEU A 87 5.88 27.84 -2.17
N GLY A 88 6.81 27.09 -1.58
CA GLY A 88 7.54 27.49 -0.37
C GLY A 88 6.69 27.43 0.89
N GLU A 89 5.60 26.66 0.89
CA GLU A 89 4.67 26.57 2.01
C GLU A 89 5.20 25.60 3.10
N ALA A 90 5.79 26.16 4.16
CA ALA A 90 6.23 25.38 5.32
C ALA A 90 5.06 25.06 6.27
N LEU A 91 4.08 24.28 5.80
CA LEU A 91 2.92 23.88 6.60
C LEU A 91 3.19 22.60 7.41
N ALA A 92 2.71 22.56 8.66
CA ALA A 92 2.76 21.35 9.49
C ALA A 92 2.13 20.12 8.80
N LYS A 93 1.12 20.34 7.95
CA LYS A 93 0.47 19.27 7.15
C LYS A 93 1.37 18.67 6.07
N VAL A 94 2.31 19.44 5.52
CA VAL A 94 3.32 18.91 4.57
C VAL A 94 4.28 17.98 5.30
N LYS A 95 4.64 18.30 6.55
CA LYS A 95 5.46 17.41 7.39
C LYS A 95 4.75 16.07 7.65
N ASP A 96 3.46 16.11 7.99
CA ASP A 96 2.66 14.90 8.23
C ASP A 96 2.54 14.06 6.93
N ALA A 97 2.31 14.70 5.79
CA ALA A 97 2.26 14.05 4.49
C ALA A 97 3.58 13.35 4.12
N ARG A 98 4.72 14.04 4.30
CA ARG A 98 6.06 13.45 4.07
C ARG A 98 6.31 12.24 4.95
N ALA A 99 5.91 12.30 6.23
CA ALA A 99 6.04 11.17 7.14
C ALA A 99 5.20 9.96 6.68
N ALA A 100 3.98 10.21 6.19
CA ALA A 100 3.13 9.16 5.64
C ALA A 100 3.72 8.54 4.36
N ILE A 101 4.25 9.36 3.44
CA ILE A 101 4.94 8.91 2.21
C ILE A 101 6.17 8.06 2.58
N ALA A 102 7.02 8.54 3.49
CA ALA A 102 8.21 7.82 3.93
C ALA A 102 7.84 6.45 4.52
N LYS A 103 6.79 6.40 5.35
CA LYS A 103 6.26 5.13 5.88
C LYS A 103 5.78 4.19 4.76
N ALA A 104 5.04 4.70 3.77
CA ALA A 104 4.55 3.91 2.65
C ALA A 104 5.68 3.35 1.76
N LYS A 105 6.79 4.08 1.64
CA LYS A 105 8.01 3.66 0.91
C LYS A 105 8.95 2.75 1.72
N GLY A 106 8.66 2.52 3.01
CA GLY A 106 9.55 1.79 3.91
C GLY A 106 10.85 2.54 4.21
N GLU A 107 10.77 3.86 4.31
CA GLU A 107 11.88 4.80 4.55
C GLU A 107 11.87 5.41 5.95
N ALA A 108 10.82 5.12 6.74
CA ALA A 108 10.62 5.58 8.11
C ALA A 108 10.85 4.47 9.14
#